data_AF-A0A1N7L7N1-F1
#
_entry.id   AF-A0A1N7L7N1-F1
#
_cell.length_a   1.000
_cell.length_b   1.000
_cell.length_c   1.000
_cell.angle_alpha   90.00
_cell.angle_beta   90.00
_cell.angle_gamma   90.00
#
_symmetry.space_group_name_H-M   'P 1'
#
loop_
_entity.id
_entity.type
_entity.pdbx_description
1 polymer ?
#
loop_
_entity_poly.entity_id
_entity_poly.type
_entity_poly.pdbx_seq_one_letter_code
_entity_poly.pdbx_strand_id
1 'polypeptide(L)'
;MNYDDKFTREFEEKFQETLKKIRNFKPEDRQKLETNFIQICNFVEELSHKPIKSPEEIELFQNLKLKIPKILQSLEDMKLVLNESLYRQSRAYFENVKKLAKEGNKEAEKIYLDLKSHFEDFDVN
;
A
#
# COMPACT_ATOMS: atom_id res chain seq x y z
N MET A 1 -4.86 8.84 20.38
CA MET A 1 -5.01 10.00 19.47
C MET A 1 -6.27 10.73 19.86
N ASN A 2 -6.23 12.06 19.97
CA ASN A 2 -7.45 12.85 20.12
C ASN A 2 -8.17 12.84 18.78
N TYR A 3 -9.34 12.20 18.72
CA TYR A 3 -10.18 12.09 17.52
C TYR A 3 -11.10 13.30 17.32
N ASP A 4 -10.93 14.36 18.12
CA ASP A 4 -11.90 15.46 18.21
C ASP A 4 -11.64 16.61 17.23
N ASP A 5 -10.50 16.63 16.53
CA ASP A 5 -10.26 17.64 15.49
C ASP A 5 -10.78 17.17 14.12
N LYS A 6 -11.39 18.11 13.40
CA LYS A 6 -12.04 17.87 12.10
C LYS A 6 -11.09 17.25 11.08
N PHE A 7 -9.80 17.60 11.12
CA PHE A 7 -8.81 17.12 10.17
C PHE A 7 -8.50 15.64 10.40
N THR A 8 -8.27 15.23 11.65
CA THR A 8 -8.03 13.82 11.99
C THR A 8 -9.21 12.93 11.59
N ARG A 9 -10.44 13.41 11.81
CA ARG A 9 -11.64 12.67 11.38
C ARG A 9 -11.75 12.53 9.87
N GLU A 10 -11.59 13.61 9.12
CA GLU A 10 -11.64 13.58 7.65
C GLU A 10 -10.54 12.69 7.04
N PHE A 11 -9.34 12.71 7.65
CA PHE A 11 -8.26 11.82 7.25
C PHE A 11 -8.63 10.35 7.49
N GLU A 12 -9.15 10.02 8.67
CA GLU A 12 -9.54 8.65 9.00
C GLU A 12 -10.68 8.15 8.10
N GLU A 13 -11.69 8.97 7.84
CA GLU A 13 -12.77 8.64 6.90
C GLU A 13 -12.23 8.30 5.51
N LYS A 14 -11.37 9.17 4.95
CA LYS A 14 -10.72 8.92 3.64
C LYS A 14 -9.84 7.69 3.64
N PHE A 15 -9.09 7.45 4.71
CA PHE A 15 -8.26 6.27 4.88
C PHE A 15 -9.12 5.00 4.84
N GLN A 16 -10.20 4.95 5.61
CA GLN A 16 -11.09 3.78 5.67
C GLN A 16 -11.82 3.54 4.34
N GLU A 17 -12.29 4.59 3.67
CA GLU A 17 -12.90 4.49 2.34
C GLU A 17 -11.92 3.93 1.31
N THR A 18 -10.68 4.42 1.32
CA THR A 18 -9.64 3.98 0.40
C THR A 18 -9.23 2.54 0.68
N LEU A 19 -9.03 2.19 1.95
CA LEU A 19 -8.71 0.83 2.37
C LEU A 19 -9.81 -0.16 1.97
N LYS A 20 -11.08 0.21 2.10
CA LYS A 20 -12.22 -0.62 1.68
C LYS A 20 -12.20 -0.88 0.17
N LYS A 21 -11.91 0.14 -0.64
CA LYS A 21 -11.78 -0.01 -2.09
C LYS A 21 -10.63 -0.96 -2.46
N ILE A 22 -9.47 -0.81 -1.81
CA ILE A 22 -8.29 -1.66 -2.06
C ILE A 22 -8.55 -3.11 -1.64
N ARG A 23 -9.21 -3.35 -0.50
CA ARG A 23 -9.51 -4.71 -0.05
C ARG A 23 -10.55 -5.42 -0.90
N ASN A 24 -11.40 -4.68 -1.60
CA ASN A 24 -12.38 -5.21 -2.53
C ASN A 24 -11.78 -5.54 -3.92
N PHE A 25 -10.48 -5.32 -4.13
CA PHE A 25 -9.81 -5.71 -5.36
C PHE A 25 -9.81 -7.23 -5.49
N LYS A 26 -10.49 -7.75 -6.50
CA LYS A 26 -10.60 -9.20 -6.65
C LYS A 26 -9.32 -9.77 -7.26
N PRO A 27 -8.97 -11.05 -6.98
CA PRO A 27 -7.84 -11.71 -7.61
C PRO A 27 -7.89 -11.65 -9.14
N GLU A 28 -9.09 -11.75 -9.73
CA GLU A 28 -9.28 -11.70 -11.18
C GLU A 28 -8.97 -10.30 -11.75
N ASP A 29 -9.35 -9.25 -11.02
CA ASP A 29 -9.05 -7.86 -11.42
C ASP A 29 -7.54 -7.59 -11.40
N ARG A 30 -6.84 -8.17 -10.41
CA ARG A 30 -5.39 -8.11 -10.32
C ARG A 30 -4.70 -8.83 -11.49
N GLN A 31 -5.10 -10.06 -11.80
CA GLN A 31 -4.52 -10.82 -12.91
C GLN A 31 -4.73 -10.11 -14.26
N LYS A 32 -5.93 -9.52 -14.44
CA LYS A 32 -6.23 -8.73 -15.63
C LYS A 32 -5.34 -7.49 -15.73
N LEU A 33 -5.10 -6.80 -14.62
CA LEU A 33 -4.19 -5.66 -14.56
C LEU A 33 -2.75 -6.05 -14.90
N GLU A 34 -2.23 -7.13 -14.31
CA GLU A 34 -0.89 -7.65 -14.60
C GLU A 34 -0.74 -8.00 -16.09
N THR A 35 -1.73 -8.69 -16.66
CA THR A 35 -1.75 -9.05 -18.09
C THR A 35 -1.75 -7.81 -18.98
N ASN A 36 -2.60 -6.83 -18.68
CA ASN A 36 -2.68 -5.58 -19.44
C ASN A 36 -1.35 -4.81 -19.38
N PHE A 37 -0.70 -4.77 -18.21
CA PHE A 37 0.60 -4.12 -18.07
C PHE A 37 1.68 -4.79 -18.90
N ILE A 38 1.74 -6.13 -18.89
CA ILE A 38 2.69 -6.88 -19.73
C ILE A 38 2.45 -6.58 -21.20
N GLN A 39 1.20 -6.56 -21.65
CA GLN A 39 0.86 -6.22 -23.04
C GLN A 39 1.29 -4.81 -23.43
N ILE A 40 1.07 -3.82 -22.54
CA ILE A 40 1.51 -2.45 -22.76
C ILE A 40 3.03 -2.37 -22.85
N CYS A 41 3.76 -3.05 -21.96
CA CYS A 41 5.22 -3.10 -21.98
C CYS A 41 5.75 -3.69 -23.29
N ASN A 42 5.23 -4.85 -23.71
CA ASN A 42 5.64 -5.49 -24.96
C ASN A 42 5.37 -4.59 -26.16
N PHE A 43 4.19 -3.97 -26.21
CA PHE A 43 3.84 -3.04 -27.28
C PHE A 43 4.75 -1.81 -27.33
N VAL A 44 5.07 -1.22 -26.17
CA VAL A 44 6.02 -0.10 -26.06
C VAL A 44 7.41 -0.51 -26.52
N GLU A 45 7.85 -1.72 -26.17
CA GLU A 45 9.13 -2.28 -26.58
C GLU A 45 9.18 -2.49 -28.11
N GLU A 46 8.19 -3.16 -28.70
CA GLU A 46 8.08 -3.34 -30.15
C GLU A 46 8.13 -2.01 -30.91
N LEU A 47 7.35 -1.02 -30.45
CA LEU A 47 7.35 0.30 -31.05
C LEU A 47 8.67 1.05 -30.88
N SER A 48 9.41 0.83 -29.78
CA SER A 48 10.71 1.47 -29.56
C SER A 48 11.72 1.09 -30.63
N HIS A 49 11.66 -0.16 -31.11
CA HIS A 49 12.54 -0.72 -32.15
C HIS A 49 12.13 -0.31 -33.57
N LYS A 50 10.94 0.27 -33.77
CA LYS A 50 10.52 0.80 -35.08
C LYS A 50 11.32 2.06 -35.44
N PRO A 51 12.05 2.07 -36.58
CA PRO A 51 12.88 3.20 -36.99
C PRO A 51 12.08 4.43 -37.40
N ILE A 52 10.86 4.24 -37.94
CA ILE A 52 9.94 5.31 -38.29
C ILE A 52 8.60 4.99 -37.63
N LYS A 53 8.08 5.96 -36.86
CA LYS A 53 6.81 5.88 -36.13
C LYS A 53 5.77 6.74 -36.83
N SER A 54 4.54 6.26 -36.94
CA SER A 54 3.43 7.06 -37.47
C SER A 54 3.08 8.20 -36.51
N PRO A 55 2.41 9.28 -36.97
CA PRO A 55 1.91 10.33 -36.09
C PRO A 55 1.02 9.81 -34.96
N GLU A 56 0.19 8.80 -35.24
CA GLU A 56 -0.68 8.13 -34.27
C GLU A 56 0.13 7.39 -33.20
N GLU A 57 1.20 6.70 -33.58
CA GLU A 57 2.11 6.02 -32.65
C GLU A 57 2.83 7.02 -31.75
N ILE A 58 3.24 8.18 -32.29
CA ILE A 58 3.88 9.26 -31.52
C ILE A 58 2.90 9.84 -30.49
N GLU A 59 1.66 10.11 -30.89
CA GLU A 59 0.61 10.60 -29.99
C GLU A 59 0.31 9.60 -28.86
N LEU A 60 0.25 8.31 -29.21
CA LEU A 60 0.06 7.23 -28.24
C LEU A 60 1.20 7.20 -27.20
N PHE A 61 2.47 7.34 -27.63
CA PHE A 61 3.61 7.43 -26.72
C PHE A 61 3.52 8.62 -25.76
N GLN A 62 3.14 9.79 -26.27
CA GLN A 62 2.96 10.98 -25.43
C GLN A 62 1.88 10.76 -24.40
N ASN A 63 0.75 10.17 -24.80
CA ASN A 63 -0.34 9.82 -23.90
C ASN A 63 0.07 8.80 -22.82
N LEU A 64 0.82 7.75 -23.20
CA LEU A 64 1.34 6.78 -22.24
C LEU A 64 2.33 7.41 -21.25
N LYS A 65 3.22 8.28 -21.72
CA LYS A 65 4.17 9.02 -20.88
C LYS A 65 3.48 9.88 -19.81
N LEU A 66 2.27 10.38 -20.09
CA LEU A 66 1.47 11.15 -19.13
C LEU A 66 0.64 10.26 -18.18
N LYS A 67 0.19 9.10 -18.65
CA LYS A 67 -0.71 8.22 -17.89
C LYS A 67 0.03 7.26 -16.96
N ILE A 68 1.15 6.68 -17.40
CA ILE A 68 1.91 5.68 -16.62
C ILE A 68 2.34 6.24 -15.25
N PRO A 69 2.93 7.44 -15.14
CA PRO A 69 3.31 7.99 -13.84
C PRO A 69 2.14 8.13 -12.86
N LYS A 70 0.94 8.48 -13.36
CA LYS A 70 -0.26 8.60 -12.53
C LYS A 70 -0.73 7.25 -11.99
N ILE A 71 -0.62 6.20 -12.80
CA ILE A 71 -0.96 4.86 -12.37
C ILE A 71 0.06 4.37 -11.33
N LEU A 72 1.34 4.65 -11.55
CA LEU A 72 2.42 4.31 -10.63
C LEU A 72 2.21 4.98 -9.26
N GLN A 73 1.90 6.28 -9.26
CA GLN A 73 1.54 7.00 -8.04
C GLN A 73 0.32 6.38 -7.35
N SER A 74 -0.72 6.01 -8.10
CA SER A 74 -1.90 5.37 -7.52
C SER A 74 -1.56 4.04 -6.84
N LEU A 75 -0.64 3.25 -7.41
CA LEU A 75 -0.17 2.00 -6.79
C LEU A 75 0.67 2.26 -5.53
N GLU A 76 1.50 3.30 -5.53
CA GLU A 76 2.25 3.72 -4.34
C GLU A 76 1.32 4.18 -3.22
N ASP A 77 0.29 4.97 -3.54
CA ASP A 77 -0.72 5.42 -2.57
C ASP A 77 -1.46 4.22 -1.96
N MET A 78 -1.83 3.23 -2.78
CA MET A 78 -2.43 1.98 -2.28
C MET A 78 -1.49 1.23 -1.34
N LYS A 79 -0.20 1.13 -1.70
CA LYS A 79 0.83 0.49 -0.86
C LYS A 79 0.96 1.20 0.49
N LEU A 80 0.95 2.54 0.51
CA LEU A 80 1.01 3.32 1.74
C LEU A 80 -0.18 3.03 2.65
N VAL A 81 -1.41 3.02 2.10
CA VAL A 81 -2.63 2.72 2.87
C VAL A 81 -2.60 1.29 3.45
N LEU A 82 -2.14 0.31 2.67
CA LEU A 82 -2.01 -1.07 3.14
C LEU A 82 -0.95 -1.23 4.23
N ASN A 83 0.21 -0.58 4.06
CA ASN A 83 1.29 -0.60 5.05
C ASN A 83 0.84 0.03 6.37
N GLU A 84 0.18 1.17 6.31
CA GLU A 84 -0.37 1.84 7.50
C GLU A 84 -1.43 0.97 8.18
N SER A 85 -2.32 0.35 7.40
CA SER A 85 -3.29 -0.61 7.95
C SER A 85 -2.62 -1.79 8.65
N LEU A 86 -1.55 -2.34 8.07
CA LEU A 86 -0.80 -3.45 8.65
C LEU A 86 -0.11 -3.00 9.94
N TYR A 87 0.56 -1.84 9.92
CA TYR A 87 1.22 -1.27 11.08
C TYR A 87 0.26 -1.08 12.26
N ARG A 88 -0.91 -0.48 12.02
CA ARG A 88 -1.95 -0.30 13.05
C ARG A 88 -2.42 -1.62 13.65
N GLN A 89 -2.63 -2.63 12.81
CA GLN A 89 -3.01 -3.97 13.28
C GLN A 89 -1.90 -4.60 14.10
N SER A 90 -0.66 -4.61 13.59
CA SER A 90 0.50 -5.15 14.29
C SER A 90 0.72 -4.47 15.64
N ARG A 91 0.52 -3.15 15.73
CA ARG A 91 0.59 -2.41 17.00
C ARG A 91 -0.51 -2.84 17.97
N ALA A 92 -1.75 -2.99 17.51
CA ALA A 92 -2.85 -3.45 18.35
C ALA A 92 -2.60 -4.88 18.89
N TYR A 93 -2.07 -5.78 18.05
CA TYR A 93 -1.65 -7.11 18.49
C TYR A 93 -0.54 -7.03 19.55
N PHE A 94 0.49 -6.20 19.32
CA PHE A 94 1.58 -6.01 20.26
C PHE A 94 1.07 -5.53 21.63
N GLU A 95 0.20 -4.51 21.68
CA GLU A 95 -0.35 -4.00 22.95
C GLU A 95 -1.20 -5.05 23.67
N ASN A 96 -1.94 -5.88 22.93
CA ASN A 96 -2.69 -6.99 23.52
C ASN A 96 -1.76 -8.06 24.12
N VAL A 97 -0.70 -8.44 23.39
CA VAL A 97 0.32 -9.39 23.88
C VAL A 97 1.01 -8.84 25.13
N LYS A 98 1.38 -7.55 25.13
CA LYS A 98 1.95 -6.85 26.29
C LYS A 98 1.01 -6.89 27.50
N LYS A 99 -0.29 -6.72 27.30
CA LYS A 99 -1.29 -6.84 28.37
C LYS A 99 -1.35 -8.26 28.93
N LEU A 100 -1.45 -9.28 28.07
CA LEU A 100 -1.50 -10.69 28.48
C LEU A 100 -0.23 -11.12 29.22
N ALA A 101 0.94 -10.64 28.80
CA ALA A 101 2.21 -10.85 29.50
C ALA A 101 2.17 -10.28 30.93
N LYS A 102 1.65 -9.05 31.11
CA LYS A 102 1.47 -8.43 32.44
C LYS A 102 0.48 -9.19 33.33
N GLU A 103 -0.49 -9.87 32.74
CA GLU A 103 -1.47 -10.72 33.44
C GLU A 103 -0.90 -12.11 33.81
N GLY A 104 0.36 -12.40 33.46
CA GLY A 104 1.06 -13.62 33.84
C GLY A 104 0.99 -14.76 32.81
N ASN A 105 0.57 -14.47 31.57
CA ASN A 105 0.61 -15.46 30.49
C ASN A 105 2.06 -15.64 29.97
N LYS A 106 2.65 -16.81 30.24
CA LYS A 106 4.04 -17.15 29.87
C LYS A 106 4.30 -17.20 28.36
N GLU A 107 3.32 -17.62 27.56
CA GLU A 107 3.48 -17.62 26.10
C GLU A 107 3.47 -16.19 25.55
N ALA A 108 2.57 -15.35 26.06
CA ALA A 108 2.50 -13.94 25.71
C ALA A 108 3.77 -13.18 26.17
N GLU A 109 4.34 -13.53 27.32
CA GLU A 109 5.60 -12.95 27.79
C GLU A 109 6.76 -13.21 26.82
N LYS A 110 6.88 -14.43 26.31
CA LYS A 110 7.89 -14.77 25.31
C LYS A 110 7.71 -13.94 24.03
N ILE A 111 6.48 -13.91 23.50
CA ILE A 111 6.16 -13.16 22.27
C ILE A 111 6.39 -11.65 22.50
N TYR A 112 6.04 -11.12 23.67
CA TYR A 112 6.30 -9.73 24.03
C TYR A 112 7.80 -9.41 24.01
N LEU A 113 8.63 -10.23 24.66
CA LEU A 113 10.08 -10.02 24.71
C LEU A 113 10.71 -10.08 23.31
N ASP A 114 10.25 -10.99 22.46
CA ASP A 114 10.72 -11.11 21.07
C ASP A 114 10.34 -9.88 20.22
N LEU A 115 9.15 -9.31 20.44
CA LEU A 115 8.63 -8.18 19.66
C LEU A 115 9.00 -6.81 20.23
N LYS A 116 9.41 -6.74 21.50
CA LYS A 116 9.61 -5.48 22.23
C LYS A 116 10.52 -4.51 21.50
N SER A 117 11.67 -4.98 21.00
CA SER A 117 12.66 -4.14 20.30
C SER A 117 12.10 -3.49 19.03
N HIS A 118 11.12 -4.12 18.38
CA HIS A 118 10.54 -3.61 17.15
C HIS A 118 9.46 -2.54 17.37
N PHE A 119 8.92 -2.44 18.59
CA PHE A 119 7.82 -1.53 18.91
C PHE A 119 8.14 -0.51 20.00
N GLU A 120 9.12 -0.77 20.86
CA GLU A 120 9.46 0.08 22.01
C GLU A 120 10.86 0.72 21.91
N ASP A 121 11.78 0.26 21.05
CA ASP A 121 13.11 0.87 20.90
C ASP A 121 13.10 2.21 20.11
N PHE A 122 11.92 2.78 19.85
CA PHE A 122 11.76 4.13 19.29
C PHE A 122 11.59 5.24 20.34
N ASP A 123 11.83 4.96 21.62
CA ASP A 123 12.02 5.97 22.66
C ASP A 123 13.52 6.17 22.94
N VAL A 124 14.23 6.80 22.01
CA VAL A 124 15.55 7.38 22.29
C VAL A 124 15.59 8.82 21.80
N ASN A 125 15.18 9.72 22.71
CA ASN A 125 15.43 11.18 22.75
C ASN A 125 14.95 12.06 21.60
#